data_AF-A0A538MNK7-F1
#
_entry.id   AF-A0A538MNK7-F1
#
_cell.length_a   1.000
_cell.length_b   1.000
_cell.length_c   1.000
_cell.angle_alpha   90.00
_cell.angle_beta   90.00
_cell.angle_gamma   90.00
#
_symmetry.space_group_name_H-M   'P 1'
#
loop_
_entity.id
_entity.type
_entity.pdbx_description
1 polymer ?
#
loop_
_entity_poly.entity_id
_entity_poly.type
_entity_poly.pdbx_seq_one_letter_code
_entity_poly.pdbx_strand_id
1 'polypeptide(L)'
;MRLARIVSAGLCLFVLSTIGGTAASSEPALPLLAPPTFQPALHEWLTVTTGPTRHLYSMHPLRAIGIAPQVWAISTRRSDLSALQPYSLGTGLRRLSRNAVLIAATTVGRGGPTSNYRRAEWPLRLRTFHVMRTWETQPAPNVQERVLDVSVRGWRLDVRVYFATQQPTKHLLGVAQSELNRMRLPVA
;
A
#
# COMPACT_ATOMS: atom_id res chain seq x y z
N MET A 1 40.40 -31.28 35.33
CA MET A 1 39.22 -30.73 36.01
C MET A 1 39.63 -29.51 36.82
N ARG A 2 38.95 -28.37 36.60
CA ARG A 2 38.79 -27.19 37.50
C ARG A 2 40.06 -26.39 37.88
N LEU A 3 40.17 -25.17 37.33
CA LEU A 3 39.91 -23.85 37.95
C LEU A 3 41.23 -23.21 38.41
N ALA A 4 41.74 -22.18 37.73
CA ALA A 4 41.33 -20.77 37.81
C ALA A 4 42.33 -19.97 38.66
N ARG A 5 42.86 -18.88 38.08
CA ARG A 5 42.91 -17.50 38.63
C ARG A 5 44.00 -16.71 37.90
N ILE A 6 43.58 -16.01 36.85
CA ILE A 6 44.28 -14.82 36.38
C ILE A 6 43.62 -13.67 37.13
N VAL A 7 44.37 -13.03 38.02
CA VAL A 7 44.04 -11.70 38.55
C VAL A 7 45.10 -10.78 38.00
N SER A 8 44.70 -9.86 37.14
CA SER A 8 45.50 -8.67 36.82
C SER A 8 44.53 -7.51 36.74
N ALA A 9 44.54 -6.73 37.81
CA ALA A 9 43.93 -5.41 37.86
C ALA A 9 44.74 -4.49 36.92
N GLY A 10 44.07 -3.91 35.94
CA GLY A 10 44.63 -2.95 35.00
C GLY A 10 43.68 -1.78 34.88
N LEU A 11 44.00 -0.72 35.62
CA LEU A 11 43.38 0.59 35.65
C LEU A 11 43.27 1.18 34.23
N CYS A 12 42.04 1.37 33.71
CA CYS A 12 41.83 2.18 32.52
C CYS A 12 40.83 3.31 32.85
N LEU A 13 41.36 4.53 32.82
CA LEU A 13 40.64 5.79 32.84
C LEU A 13 39.43 5.74 31.89
N PHE A 14 38.21 5.89 32.43
CA PHE A 14 37.07 6.30 31.63
C PHE A 14 37.15 7.81 31.42
N VAL A 15 37.63 8.20 30.24
CA VAL A 15 37.48 9.56 29.72
C VAL A 15 35.98 9.84 29.58
N LEU A 16 35.49 10.83 30.32
CA LEU A 16 34.19 11.46 30.06
C LEU A 16 34.26 12.12 28.67
N SER A 17 33.83 11.42 27.63
CA SER A 17 33.33 12.06 26.43
C SER A 17 31.86 12.39 26.66
N THR A 18 31.59 13.63 27.06
CA THR A 18 30.28 14.25 26.87
C THR A 18 30.04 14.35 25.37
N ILE A 19 29.61 13.24 24.75
CA ILE A 19 28.91 13.32 23.49
C ILE A 19 27.59 13.99 23.86
N GLY A 20 27.53 15.30 23.61
CA GLY A 20 26.29 16.01 23.44
C GLY A 20 25.55 15.37 22.28
N GLY A 21 24.92 14.23 22.56
CA GLY A 21 23.86 13.70 21.73
C GLY A 21 22.76 14.71 21.86
N THR A 22 22.70 15.63 20.89
CA THR A 22 21.42 16.21 20.52
C THR A 22 20.48 15.03 20.39
N ALA A 23 19.58 14.88 21.36
CA ALA A 23 18.51 13.91 21.26
C ALA A 23 17.85 14.25 19.94
N ALA A 24 18.10 13.41 18.92
CA ALA A 24 17.41 13.52 17.67
C ALA A 24 15.95 13.43 18.07
N SER A 25 15.25 14.57 18.01
CA SER A 25 13.82 14.66 18.26
C SER A 25 13.20 13.69 17.28
N SER A 26 12.98 12.47 17.76
CA SER A 26 12.21 11.47 17.06
C SER A 26 10.79 11.92 17.27
N GLU A 27 10.36 12.91 16.48
CA GLU A 27 8.94 13.15 16.30
C GLU A 27 8.31 11.77 16.03
N PRO A 28 7.35 11.33 16.86
CA PRO A 28 6.71 10.05 16.65
C PRO A 28 6.17 10.03 15.23
N ALA A 29 6.62 9.09 14.41
CA ALA A 29 6.00 8.85 13.12
C ALA A 29 4.51 8.63 13.39
N LEU A 30 3.65 9.44 12.76
CA LEU A 30 2.20 9.28 12.89
C LEU A 30 1.86 7.80 12.67
N PRO A 31 1.03 7.19 13.54
CA PRO A 31 0.69 5.79 13.40
C PRO A 31 0.08 5.57 12.02
N LEU A 32 0.73 4.71 11.23
CA LEU A 32 0.24 4.37 9.90
C LEU A 32 -1.05 3.60 10.06
N LEU A 33 -2.12 4.13 9.47
CA LEU A 33 -3.45 3.53 9.56
C LEU A 33 -3.47 2.18 8.82
N ALA A 34 -4.19 1.22 9.39
CA ALA A 34 -4.40 -0.07 8.75
C ALA A 34 -5.18 0.11 7.44
N PRO A 35 -4.80 -0.57 6.34
CA PRO A 35 -5.51 -0.48 5.09
C PRO A 35 -6.87 -1.21 5.19
N PRO A 36 -7.74 -1.06 4.18
CA PRO A 36 -8.86 -1.97 4.00
C PRO A 36 -8.39 -3.43 3.94
N THR A 37 -9.32 -4.37 4.08
CA THR A 37 -9.04 -5.81 3.94
C THR A 37 -9.98 -6.43 2.91
N PHE A 38 -9.67 -7.61 2.39
CA PHE A 38 -10.63 -8.41 1.62
C PHE A 38 -11.06 -9.61 2.46
N GLN A 39 -12.34 -9.97 2.39
CA GLN A 39 -12.78 -11.28 2.86
C GLN A 39 -12.05 -12.40 2.09
N PRO A 40 -11.94 -13.64 2.60
CA PRO A 40 -11.31 -14.74 1.85
C PRO A 40 -12.01 -15.00 0.51
N ALA A 41 -11.28 -15.01 -0.60
CA ALA A 41 -11.83 -15.34 -1.92
C ALA A 41 -12.16 -16.83 -2.00
N LEU A 42 -13.23 -17.19 -2.72
CA LEU A 42 -13.55 -18.59 -2.92
C LEU A 42 -12.53 -19.24 -3.87
N HIS A 43 -12.15 -18.60 -4.99
CA HIS A 43 -11.09 -19.06 -5.92
C HIS A 43 -10.53 -17.90 -6.77
N GLU A 44 -9.37 -18.08 -7.42
CA GLU A 44 -8.80 -17.22 -8.47
C GLU A 44 -8.36 -15.80 -8.08
N TRP A 45 -8.23 -15.50 -6.79
CA TRP A 45 -7.66 -14.25 -6.30
C TRP A 45 -6.54 -14.50 -5.29
N LEU A 46 -5.49 -13.70 -5.39
CA LEU A 46 -4.45 -13.57 -4.38
C LEU A 46 -4.62 -12.21 -3.72
N THR A 47 -4.70 -12.22 -2.39
CA THR A 47 -4.71 -10.99 -1.59
C THR A 47 -3.37 -10.85 -0.86
N VAL A 48 -2.78 -9.66 -0.92
CA VAL A 48 -1.54 -9.30 -0.23
C VAL A 48 -1.76 -8.01 0.54
N THR A 49 -1.31 -7.95 1.78
CA THR A 49 -1.23 -6.70 2.54
C THR A 49 0.22 -6.28 2.60
N THR A 50 0.53 -5.06 2.14
CA THR A 50 1.88 -4.52 2.20
C THR A 50 2.16 -3.94 3.58
N GLY A 51 3.38 -4.15 4.08
CA GLY A 51 3.86 -3.43 5.24
C GLY A 51 4.06 -1.94 4.96
N PRO A 52 4.24 -1.12 5.99
CA PRO A 52 4.64 0.27 5.81
C PRO A 52 6.03 0.35 5.18
N THR A 53 6.14 0.93 3.99
CA THR A 53 7.44 1.03 3.30
C THR A 53 8.00 2.43 3.51
N ARG A 54 9.18 2.54 4.13
CA ARG A 54 9.90 3.82 4.25
C ARG A 54 10.62 4.09 2.93
N HIS A 55 10.04 4.90 2.06
CA HIS A 55 10.74 5.36 0.87
C HIS A 55 10.75 6.87 0.84
N LEU A 56 11.98 7.40 0.82
CA LEU A 56 12.34 8.80 0.64
C LEU A 56 12.38 9.60 1.94
N TYR A 57 13.59 10.07 2.22
CA TYR A 57 13.83 11.23 3.04
C TYR A 57 13.40 12.45 2.23
N SER A 58 12.43 13.23 2.73
CA SER A 58 12.27 14.61 2.25
C SER A 58 13.52 15.39 2.63
N MET A 59 14.18 16.06 1.68
CA MET A 59 15.25 16.98 2.06
C MET A 59 14.60 18.25 2.61
N HIS A 60 14.67 18.38 3.94
CA HIS A 60 14.40 19.57 4.76
C HIS A 60 12.93 19.82 5.17
N PRO A 61 12.53 19.42 6.40
CA PRO A 61 13.24 18.53 7.32
C PRO A 61 13.23 17.06 6.82
N LEU A 62 14.21 16.26 7.25
CA LEU A 62 14.30 14.82 7.00
C LEU A 62 13.09 14.11 7.64
N ARG A 63 11.97 14.05 6.92
CA ARG A 63 10.84 13.21 7.26
C ARG A 63 10.87 11.98 6.37
N ALA A 64 10.83 10.81 6.98
CA ALA A 64 10.52 9.58 6.27
C ALA A 64 9.07 9.68 5.79
N ILE A 65 8.88 9.81 4.47
CA ILE A 65 7.55 9.67 3.88
C ILE A 65 7.30 8.16 3.80
N GLY A 66 6.58 7.62 4.78
CA GLY A 66 6.11 6.25 4.70
C GLY A 66 5.09 6.13 3.58
N ILE A 67 5.26 5.18 2.66
CA ILE A 67 4.14 4.70 1.85
C ILE A 67 3.20 3.99 2.81
N ALA A 68 1.97 4.50 2.91
CA ALA A 68 0.95 3.90 3.74
C ALA A 68 0.75 2.43 3.34
N PRO A 69 0.54 1.52 4.30
CA PRO A 69 0.15 0.15 4.01
C PRO A 69 -0.99 0.08 3.00
N GLN A 70 -0.95 -0.92 2.14
CA GLN A 70 -1.97 -1.15 1.11
C GLN A 70 -2.47 -2.58 1.19
N VAL A 71 -3.68 -2.81 0.69
CA VAL A 71 -4.15 -4.14 0.35
C VAL A 71 -4.30 -4.26 -1.14
N TRP A 72 -3.76 -5.34 -1.70
CA TRP A 72 -3.83 -5.68 -3.10
C TRP A 72 -4.64 -6.96 -3.28
N ALA A 73 -5.52 -7.00 -4.28
CA ALA A 73 -6.17 -8.21 -4.76
C ALA A 73 -5.86 -8.38 -6.25
N ILE A 74 -5.30 -9.52 -6.65
CA ILE A 74 -4.92 -9.82 -8.03
C ILE A 74 -5.61 -11.08 -8.51
N SER A 75 -6.24 -11.02 -9.68
CA SER A 75 -6.81 -12.20 -10.32
C SER A 75 -5.67 -13.12 -10.79
N THR A 76 -5.62 -14.33 -10.24
CA THR A 76 -4.51 -15.29 -10.47
C THR A 76 -4.73 -16.15 -11.71
N ARG A 77 -5.93 -16.16 -12.29
CA ARG A 77 -6.25 -16.97 -13.47
C ARG A 77 -5.33 -16.61 -14.64
N ARG A 78 -4.39 -17.51 -14.95
CA ARG A 78 -3.40 -17.39 -16.05
C ARG A 78 -2.45 -16.18 -15.90
N SER A 79 -2.28 -15.63 -14.70
CA SER A 79 -1.39 -14.49 -14.43
C SER A 79 -0.07 -14.98 -13.83
N ASP A 80 1.05 -14.47 -14.34
CA ASP A 80 2.37 -14.69 -13.75
C ASP A 80 2.50 -13.85 -12.46
N LEU A 81 2.49 -14.50 -11.30
CA LEU A 81 2.57 -13.83 -10.00
C LEU A 81 3.95 -13.24 -9.69
N SER A 82 4.99 -13.58 -10.46
CA SER A 82 6.29 -12.91 -10.38
C SER A 82 6.19 -11.41 -10.76
N ALA A 83 5.11 -11.02 -11.43
CA ALA A 83 4.71 -9.64 -11.67
C ALA A 83 4.52 -8.81 -10.39
N LEU A 84 4.28 -9.46 -9.25
CA LEU A 84 3.92 -8.78 -7.99
C LEU A 84 5.13 -8.31 -7.17
N GLN A 85 6.33 -8.29 -7.76
CA GLN A 85 7.48 -7.73 -7.07
C GLN A 85 7.17 -6.27 -6.66
N PRO A 86 7.21 -5.96 -5.34
CA PRO A 86 6.61 -4.76 -4.77
C PRO A 86 7.24 -3.44 -5.24
N TYR A 87 8.35 -3.50 -5.95
CA TYR A 87 9.14 -2.33 -6.35
C TYR A 87 8.80 -1.76 -7.72
N SER A 88 7.93 -2.40 -8.51
CA SER A 88 7.46 -1.79 -9.76
C SER A 88 6.07 -2.27 -10.16
N LEU A 89 5.03 -1.67 -9.57
CA LEU A 89 3.65 -1.81 -10.05
C LEU A 89 3.57 -1.57 -11.57
N GLY A 90 4.30 -0.58 -12.10
CA GLY A 90 4.36 -0.31 -13.55
C GLY A 90 4.93 -1.45 -14.39
N THR A 91 6.07 -2.02 -13.98
CA THR A 91 6.71 -3.14 -14.71
C THR A 91 5.97 -4.46 -14.47
N GLY A 92 5.44 -4.65 -13.26
CA GLY A 92 4.67 -5.81 -12.84
C GLY A 92 3.35 -5.94 -13.59
N LEU A 93 2.58 -4.85 -13.68
CA LEU A 93 1.31 -4.82 -14.41
C LEU A 93 1.46 -5.21 -15.88
N ARG A 94 2.62 -4.97 -16.51
CA ARG A 94 2.90 -5.37 -17.90
C ARG A 94 3.05 -6.89 -18.08
N ARG A 95 3.39 -7.61 -17.02
CA ARG A 95 3.57 -9.08 -17.03
C ARG A 95 2.29 -9.83 -16.70
N LEU A 96 1.25 -9.13 -16.25
CA LEU A 96 -0.04 -9.74 -16.00
C LEU A 96 -0.69 -10.21 -17.32
N SER A 97 -1.50 -11.26 -17.22
CA SER A 97 -2.35 -11.70 -18.34
C SER A 97 -3.24 -10.55 -18.81
N ARG A 98 -3.58 -10.46 -20.10
CA ARG A 98 -4.45 -9.38 -20.63
C ARG A 98 -5.83 -9.29 -19.97
N ASN A 99 -6.26 -10.38 -19.33
CA ASN A 99 -7.52 -10.45 -18.59
C ASN A 99 -7.33 -10.36 -17.08
N ALA A 100 -6.16 -9.91 -16.62
CA ALA A 100 -5.91 -9.73 -15.21
C ALA A 100 -6.52 -8.41 -14.69
N VAL A 101 -6.96 -8.46 -13.44
CA VAL A 101 -7.38 -7.33 -12.64
C VAL A 101 -6.49 -7.24 -11.41
N LEU A 102 -6.01 -6.03 -11.10
CA LEU A 102 -5.42 -5.69 -9.81
C LEU A 102 -6.30 -4.61 -9.16
N ILE A 103 -6.64 -4.80 -7.90
CA ILE A 103 -7.25 -3.77 -7.05
C ILE A 103 -6.24 -3.42 -5.96
N ALA A 104 -5.91 -2.16 -5.81
CA ALA A 104 -5.08 -1.63 -4.73
C ALA A 104 -5.88 -0.63 -3.91
N ALA A 105 -5.84 -0.73 -2.59
CA ALA A 105 -6.53 0.19 -1.69
C ALA A 105 -5.66 0.57 -0.50
N THR A 106 -5.71 1.84 -0.10
CA THR A 106 -5.00 2.34 1.08
C THR A 106 -5.86 3.33 1.86
N THR A 107 -5.64 3.39 3.16
CA THR A 107 -6.18 4.45 4.03
C THR A 107 -5.25 5.65 4.01
N VAL A 108 -5.77 6.79 3.56
CA VAL A 108 -5.01 8.06 3.55
C VAL A 108 -5.20 8.83 4.85
N GLY A 109 -6.30 8.59 5.57
CA GLY A 109 -6.57 9.27 6.82
C GLY A 109 -7.93 8.96 7.43
N ARG A 110 -8.19 9.56 8.58
CA ARG A 110 -9.52 9.63 9.20
C ARG A 110 -10.18 10.97 8.85
N GLY A 111 -11.51 10.99 8.78
CA GLY A 111 -12.29 12.22 8.64
C GLY A 111 -13.40 12.16 7.59
N GLY A 112 -14.10 13.28 7.45
CA GLY A 112 -15.20 13.46 6.52
C GLY A 112 -14.78 13.89 5.10
N PRO A 113 -15.77 14.13 4.23
CA PRO A 113 -15.55 14.53 2.84
C PRO A 113 -14.76 15.83 2.71
N THR A 114 -13.99 15.95 1.63
CA THR A 114 -13.27 17.17 1.20
C THR A 114 -13.40 17.37 -0.31
N SER A 115 -12.74 18.39 -0.85
CA SER A 115 -12.61 18.58 -2.30
C SER A 115 -12.01 17.35 -3.00
N ASN A 116 -11.05 16.67 -2.35
CA ASN A 116 -10.34 15.52 -2.89
C ASN A 116 -11.03 14.19 -2.55
N TYR A 117 -11.68 14.09 -1.38
CA TYR A 117 -12.32 12.86 -0.91
C TYR A 117 -13.83 13.02 -0.87
N ARG A 118 -14.52 12.59 -1.92
CA ARG A 118 -15.99 12.72 -2.01
C ARG A 118 -16.68 11.70 -1.09
N ARG A 119 -17.86 12.04 -0.57
CA ARG A 119 -18.67 11.09 0.19
C ARG A 119 -19.05 9.91 -0.71
N ALA A 120 -18.92 8.69 -0.21
CA ALA A 120 -19.41 7.48 -0.87
C ALA A 120 -20.07 6.51 0.12
N GLU A 121 -20.79 5.54 -0.43
CA GLU A 121 -21.36 4.41 0.31
C GLU A 121 -20.50 3.16 0.13
N TRP A 122 -20.66 2.21 1.06
CA TRP A 122 -20.00 0.91 1.00
C TRP A 122 -21.03 -0.19 0.70
N PRO A 123 -20.77 -1.16 -0.22
CA PRO A 123 -19.53 -1.36 -0.97
C PRO A 123 -19.33 -0.34 -2.10
N LEU A 124 -18.06 -0.10 -2.46
CA LEU A 124 -17.69 0.80 -3.54
C LEU A 124 -18.21 0.29 -4.89
N ARG A 125 -18.69 1.21 -5.74
CA ARG A 125 -19.22 0.89 -7.06
C ARG A 125 -18.20 1.24 -8.13
N LEU A 126 -17.70 0.26 -8.87
CA LEU A 126 -16.69 0.42 -9.93
C LEU A 126 -17.06 1.51 -10.96
N ARG A 127 -18.35 1.71 -11.22
CA ARG A 127 -18.86 2.74 -12.14
C ARG A 127 -18.61 4.18 -11.68
N THR A 128 -18.34 4.39 -10.40
CA THR A 128 -18.06 5.74 -9.85
C THR A 128 -16.57 6.08 -9.90
N PHE A 129 -15.72 5.13 -10.31
CA PHE A 129 -14.29 5.38 -10.43
C PHE A 129 -14.01 6.19 -11.70
N HIS A 130 -13.08 7.13 -11.59
CA HIS A 130 -12.59 7.92 -12.71
C HIS A 130 -11.63 7.06 -13.54
N VAL A 131 -11.89 6.94 -14.85
CA VAL A 131 -10.98 6.28 -15.78
C VAL A 131 -9.83 7.24 -16.10
N MET A 132 -8.62 6.85 -15.73
CA MET A 132 -7.42 7.64 -16.03
C MET A 132 -7.04 7.47 -17.49
N ARG A 133 -6.96 8.58 -18.23
CA ARG A 133 -6.71 8.61 -19.68
C ARG A 133 -5.37 9.24 -20.05
N THR A 134 -4.63 9.78 -19.09
CA THR A 134 -3.35 10.45 -19.35
C THR A 134 -2.18 9.50 -19.18
N TRP A 135 -1.17 9.65 -20.04
CA TRP A 135 0.04 8.82 -20.03
C TRP A 135 0.88 9.01 -18.74
N GLU A 136 0.78 10.18 -18.09
CA GLU A 136 1.48 10.53 -16.85
C GLU A 136 0.99 9.74 -15.62
N THR A 137 -0.21 9.16 -15.72
CA THR A 137 -0.85 8.43 -14.61
C THR A 137 -1.02 6.95 -14.91
N GLN A 138 -1.06 6.55 -16.19
CA GLN A 138 -1.17 5.15 -16.55
C GLN A 138 0.16 4.39 -16.31
N PRO A 139 0.13 3.27 -15.57
CA PRO A 139 1.33 2.47 -15.32
C PRO A 139 1.94 1.86 -16.60
N ALA A 140 1.11 1.67 -17.63
CA ALA A 140 1.52 1.26 -18.97
C ALA A 140 0.41 1.61 -20.00
N PRO A 141 0.75 1.85 -21.28
CA PRO A 141 -0.21 2.24 -22.30
C PRO A 141 -1.26 1.15 -22.62
N ASN A 142 -1.04 -0.08 -22.20
CA ASN A 142 -1.98 -1.20 -22.36
C ASN A 142 -2.82 -1.50 -21.09
N VAL A 143 -2.72 -0.66 -20.05
CA VAL A 143 -3.41 -0.85 -18.77
C VAL A 143 -4.41 0.27 -18.56
N GLN A 144 -5.68 -0.07 -18.42
CA GLN A 144 -6.68 0.90 -17.96
C GLN A 144 -6.60 1.00 -16.43
N GLU A 145 -6.32 2.20 -15.92
CA GLU A 145 -6.43 2.52 -14.50
C GLU A 145 -7.77 3.22 -14.22
N ARG A 146 -8.40 2.86 -13.11
CA ARG A 146 -9.54 3.56 -12.55
C ARG A 146 -9.26 3.94 -11.11
N VAL A 147 -9.49 5.19 -10.74
CA VAL A 147 -9.18 5.74 -9.42
C VAL A 147 -10.44 6.24 -8.73
N LEU A 148 -10.53 6.06 -7.43
CA LEU A 148 -11.59 6.59 -6.59
C LEU A 148 -11.03 7.04 -5.23
N ASP A 149 -11.02 8.36 -5.04
CA ASP A 149 -10.72 8.99 -3.75
C ASP A 149 -12.02 9.32 -3.00
N VAL A 150 -12.25 8.66 -1.87
CA VAL A 150 -13.53 8.73 -1.15
C VAL A 150 -13.40 8.84 0.35
N SER A 151 -14.40 9.46 0.96
CA SER A 151 -14.68 9.41 2.39
C SER A 151 -15.89 8.49 2.66
N VAL A 152 -15.68 7.44 3.46
CA VAL A 152 -16.70 6.46 3.83
C VAL A 152 -16.58 6.12 5.31
N ARG A 153 -17.67 6.32 6.08
CA ARG A 153 -17.76 5.98 7.52
C ARG A 153 -16.54 6.46 8.34
N GLY A 154 -16.07 7.68 8.09
CA GLY A 154 -14.95 8.30 8.81
C GLY A 154 -13.55 7.90 8.32
N TRP A 155 -13.44 7.13 7.25
CA TRP A 155 -12.18 6.81 6.56
C TRP A 155 -12.05 7.58 5.26
N ARG A 156 -10.84 8.07 4.95
CA ARG A 156 -10.44 8.56 3.62
C ARG A 156 -9.59 7.50 2.93
N LEU A 157 -9.97 7.14 1.71
CA LEU A 157 -9.39 6.03 0.96
C LEU A 157 -8.95 6.51 -0.43
N ASP A 158 -7.81 6.02 -0.90
CA ASP A 158 -7.42 5.95 -2.32
C ASP A 158 -7.60 4.48 -2.74
N VAL A 159 -8.47 4.25 -3.72
CA VAL A 159 -8.72 2.93 -4.29
C VAL A 159 -8.49 2.98 -5.79
N ARG A 160 -7.68 2.04 -6.28
CA ARG A 160 -7.30 1.92 -7.69
C ARG A 160 -7.64 0.54 -8.22
N VAL A 161 -8.16 0.51 -9.43
CA VAL A 161 -8.46 -0.73 -10.17
C VAL A 161 -7.73 -0.66 -11.50
N TYR A 162 -6.84 -1.63 -11.72
CA TYR A 162 -6.08 -1.79 -12.93
C TYR A 162 -6.61 -2.97 -13.72
N PHE A 163 -6.91 -2.74 -14.99
CA PHE A 163 -7.20 -3.78 -15.96
C PHE A 163 -6.00 -3.90 -16.89
N ALA A 164 -5.47 -5.11 -17.09
CA ALA A 164 -4.35 -5.37 -18.01
C ALA A 164 -4.75 -5.27 -19.51
N THR A 165 -5.72 -4.41 -19.80
CA THR A 165 -6.24 -4.04 -21.12
C THR A 165 -6.83 -2.63 -21.05
N GLN A 166 -6.77 -1.87 -22.15
CA GLN A 166 -7.45 -0.58 -22.27
C GLN A 166 -8.97 -0.72 -22.43
N GLN A 167 -9.46 -1.89 -22.82
CA GLN A 167 -10.87 -2.14 -23.12
C GLN A 167 -11.36 -3.36 -22.32
N PRO A 168 -11.59 -3.22 -21.00
CA PRO A 168 -12.10 -4.31 -20.19
C PRO A 168 -13.49 -4.74 -20.64
N THR A 169 -13.68 -6.05 -20.81
CA THR A 169 -14.99 -6.62 -21.18
C THR A 169 -16.00 -6.47 -20.03
N LYS A 170 -17.30 -6.57 -20.32
CA LYS A 170 -18.35 -6.57 -19.28
C LYS A 170 -18.11 -7.62 -18.20
N HIS A 171 -17.64 -8.81 -18.60
CA HIS A 171 -17.27 -9.87 -17.67
C HIS A 171 -16.15 -9.42 -16.72
N LEU A 172 -15.08 -8.80 -17.24
CA LEU A 172 -13.96 -8.35 -16.44
C LEU A 172 -14.35 -7.24 -15.45
N LEU A 173 -15.25 -6.35 -15.86
CA LEU A 173 -15.84 -5.33 -14.99
C LEU A 173 -16.68 -5.97 -13.86
N GLY A 174 -17.45 -7.02 -14.17
CA GLY A 174 -18.24 -7.76 -13.17
C GLY A 174 -17.36 -8.51 -12.16
N VAL A 175 -16.26 -9.10 -12.63
CA VAL A 175 -15.25 -9.75 -11.78
C VAL A 175 -14.62 -8.74 -10.81
N ALA A 176 -14.18 -7.58 -11.32
CA ALA A 176 -13.62 -6.52 -10.48
C ALA A 176 -14.64 -5.98 -9.46
N GLN A 177 -15.89 -5.76 -9.86
CA GLN A 177 -16.95 -5.32 -8.94
C GLN A 177 -17.23 -6.36 -7.85
N SER A 178 -17.20 -7.64 -8.18
CA SER A 178 -17.41 -8.73 -7.21
C SER A 178 -16.31 -8.73 -6.15
N GLU A 179 -15.07 -8.46 -6.55
CA GLU A 179 -13.95 -8.35 -5.61
C GLU A 179 -14.05 -7.07 -4.76
N LEU A 180 -14.44 -5.93 -5.34
CA LEU A 180 -14.74 -4.71 -4.55
C LEU A 180 -15.83 -4.94 -3.50
N ASN A 181 -16.84 -5.78 -3.78
CA ASN A 181 -17.90 -6.10 -2.82
C ASN A 181 -17.40 -6.91 -1.61
N ARG A 182 -16.27 -7.61 -1.75
CA ARG A 182 -15.63 -8.38 -0.68
C ARG A 182 -14.70 -7.53 0.18
N MET A 183 -14.36 -6.33 -0.27
CA MET A 183 -13.54 -5.41 0.49
C MET A 183 -14.27 -4.97 1.76
N ARG A 184 -13.54 -4.80 2.86
CA ARG A 184 -14.00 -4.33 4.14
C ARG A 184 -13.18 -3.13 4.57
N LEU A 185 -13.87 -2.15 5.15
CA LEU A 185 -13.21 -1.02 5.80
C LEU A 185 -12.30 -1.51 6.94
N PRO A 186 -11.23 -0.79 7.27
CA PRO A 186 -10.42 -1.12 8.43
C PRO A 186 -11.26 -1.12 9.70
N VAL A 187 -10.95 -2.06 10.59
CA VAL A 187 -11.52 -2.10 11.95
C VAL A 187 -10.84 -0.99 12.75
N ALA A 188 -11.64 -0.21 13.47
CA ALA A 188 -11.16 0.88 14.33
C ALA A 188 -10.58 0.35 15.64
#